data_AF-A0A7H4LT87-F1
#
_entry.id   AF-A0A7H4LT87-F1
#
_cell.length_a   1.000
_cell.length_b   1.000
_cell.length_c   1.000
_cell.angle_alpha   90.00
_cell.angle_beta   90.00
_cell.angle_gamma   90.00
#
_symmetry.space_group_name_H-M   'P 1'
#
loop_
_entity.id
_entity.type
_entity.pdbx_description
1 polymer ?
#
loop_
_entity_poly.entity_id
_entity_poly.type
_entity_poly.pdbx_seq_one_letter_code
_entity_poly.pdbx_strand_id
1 'polypeptide(L)'
;MQGPELGLPLIEEKCLAWMECRLLPATAAQEQYDTLFGEVVSAAADERAFVSGRWQFDDDKINTLHHLGTGNFVASGRHVRANTPEE
;
A
#
# COMPACT_ATOMS: atom_id res chain seq x y z
N MET A 1 13.11 -3.97 11.40
CA MET A 1 12.46 -3.56 12.66
C MET A 1 11.25 -4.45 12.93
N GLN A 2 10.71 -4.47 14.15
CA GLN A 2 9.42 -5.12 14.45
C GLN A 2 8.30 -4.07 14.45
N GLY A 3 7.11 -4.45 14.01
CA GLY A 3 5.96 -3.58 14.01
C GLY A 3 5.45 -3.29 15.42
N PRO A 4 4.92 -2.08 15.66
CA PRO A 4 4.55 -1.62 16.99
C PRO A 4 3.35 -2.35 17.59
N GLU A 5 2.42 -2.90 16.78
CA GLU A 5 1.19 -3.50 17.30
C GLU A 5 1.22 -5.03 17.36
N LEU A 6 1.78 -5.70 16.34
CA LEU A 6 1.79 -7.17 16.27
C LEU A 6 3.20 -7.75 16.44
N GLY A 7 4.25 -6.92 16.50
CA GLY A 7 5.64 -7.38 16.60
C GLY A 7 6.15 -8.09 15.34
N LEU A 8 5.45 -7.92 14.20
CA LEU A 8 5.80 -8.60 12.95
C LEU A 8 7.04 -7.96 12.28
N PRO A 9 7.84 -8.71 11.52
CA PRO A 9 8.97 -8.13 10.80
C PRO A 9 8.49 -7.13 9.74
N LEU A 10 9.02 -5.91 9.78
CA LEU A 10 8.76 -4.86 8.80
C LEU A 10 9.92 -4.70 7.83
N ILE A 11 9.59 -4.45 6.56
CA ILE A 11 10.54 -3.99 5.53
C ILE A 11 10.51 -2.46 5.51
N GLU A 12 11.44 -1.85 6.24
CA GLU A 12 11.50 -0.39 6.34
C GLU A 12 12.30 0.25 5.22
N GLU A 13 13.39 -0.39 4.82
CA GLU A 13 14.21 0.09 3.73
C GLU A 13 13.56 -0.28 2.40
N LYS A 14 13.43 0.71 1.51
CA LYS A 14 12.99 0.54 0.12
C LYS A 14 11.53 0.09 -0.06
N CYS A 15 10.74 0.01 1.01
CA CYS A 15 9.29 -0.07 0.93
C CYS A 15 8.69 1.33 1.14
N LEU A 16 7.73 1.73 0.31
CA LEU A 16 7.09 3.05 0.44
C LEU A 16 6.09 3.12 1.59
N ALA A 17 5.53 1.98 2.01
CA ALA A 17 4.60 1.88 3.12
C ALA A 17 4.49 0.44 3.63
N TRP A 18 3.94 0.29 4.83
CA TRP A 18 3.59 -0.99 5.40
C TRP A 18 2.29 -0.88 6.18
N MET A 19 1.65 -2.03 6.38
CA MET A 19 0.47 -2.18 7.24
C MET A 19 0.65 -3.43 8.09
N GLU A 20 0.36 -3.33 9.38
CA GLU A 20 0.14 -4.48 10.23
C GLU A 20 -1.34 -4.84 10.18
N CYS A 21 -1.62 -6.09 9.80
CA CYS A 21 -3.00 -6.57 9.62
C CYS A 21 -3.28 -7.75 10.55
N ARG A 22 -4.39 -7.69 11.28
CA ARG A 22 -4.96 -8.84 11.99
C ARG A 22 -5.89 -9.58 11.06
N LEU A 23 -5.66 -10.88 10.86
CA LEU A 23 -6.55 -11.73 10.06
C LEU A 23 -7.95 -11.75 10.67
N LEU A 24 -8.97 -11.45 9.86
CA LEU A 24 -10.37 -11.58 10.22
C LEU A 24 -10.81 -13.05 10.21
N PRO A 25 -11.96 -13.39 10.82
CA PRO A 25 -12.47 -14.76 10.80
C PRO A 25 -12.59 -15.34 9.40
N ALA A 26 -12.37 -16.65 9.28
CA ALA A 26 -12.40 -17.35 8.00
C ALA A 26 -13.73 -17.14 7.26
N THR A 27 -13.62 -16.97 5.95
CA THR A 27 -14.76 -16.83 5.04
C THR A 27 -14.75 -17.95 4.01
N ALA A 28 -15.88 -18.18 3.32
CA ALA A 28 -15.91 -19.12 2.20
C ALA A 28 -14.89 -18.74 1.10
N ALA A 29 -14.62 -17.45 0.90
CA ALA A 29 -13.61 -16.98 -0.05
C ALA A 29 -12.18 -17.33 0.38
N GLN A 30 -11.91 -17.32 1.69
CA GLN A 30 -10.64 -17.80 2.23
C GLN A 30 -10.47 -19.30 2.01
N GLU A 31 -11.48 -20.10 2.34
CA GLU A 31 -11.39 -21.56 2.22
C GLU A 31 -11.27 -22.03 0.77
N GLN A 32 -11.95 -21.36 -0.16
CA GLN A 32 -12.01 -21.78 -1.56
C GLN A 32 -10.88 -21.18 -2.42
N TYR A 33 -10.40 -19.99 -2.08
CA TYR A 33 -9.52 -19.20 -2.95
C TYR A 33 -8.35 -18.50 -2.22
N ASP A 34 -8.11 -18.82 -0.94
CA ASP A 34 -7.11 -18.15 -0.10
C ASP A 34 -7.27 -16.63 -0.04
N THR A 35 -8.51 -16.12 -0.19
CA THR A 35 -8.79 -14.69 -0.08
C THR A 35 -8.89 -14.29 1.39
N LEU A 36 -7.83 -13.66 1.90
CA LEU A 36 -7.72 -13.20 3.29
C LEU A 36 -8.20 -11.76 3.44
N PHE A 37 -9.02 -11.51 4.47
CA PHE A 37 -9.39 -10.15 4.88
C PHE A 37 -8.69 -9.80 6.18
N GLY A 38 -8.09 -8.61 6.25
CA GLY A 38 -7.35 -8.14 7.42
C GLY A 38 -7.84 -6.79 7.94
N GLU A 39 -7.96 -6.67 9.25
CA GLU A 39 -8.09 -5.39 9.95
C GLU A 39 -6.72 -4.71 10.01
N VAL A 40 -6.58 -3.50 9.49
CA VAL A 40 -5.35 -2.71 9.63
C VAL A 40 -5.30 -2.15 11.05
N VAL A 41 -4.34 -2.61 11.85
CA VAL A 41 -4.15 -2.18 13.25
C VAL A 41 -3.05 -1.13 13.40
N SER A 42 -2.12 -1.06 12.44
CA SER A 42 -1.10 -0.02 12.34
C SER A 42 -0.63 0.14 10.90
N ALA A 43 -0.16 1.33 10.55
CA ALA A 43 0.37 1.63 9.22
C ALA A 43 1.36 2.79 9.28
N ALA A 44 2.33 2.77 8.38
CA ALA A 44 3.16 3.94 8.09
C ALA A 44 3.54 3.98 6.61
N ALA A 45 4.01 5.14 6.17
CA ALA A 45 4.49 5.40 4.83
C ALA A 45 5.72 6.31 4.88
N ASP A 46 6.56 6.24 3.85
CA ASP A 46 7.66 7.18 3.63
C ASP A 46 7.10 8.60 3.54
N GLU A 47 7.54 9.48 4.44
CA GLU A 47 7.04 10.85 4.56
C GLU A 47 7.26 11.70 3.30
N ARG A 48 8.18 11.30 2.42
CA ARG A 48 8.41 11.96 1.13
C ARG A 48 7.33 11.61 0.11
N ALA A 49 6.76 10.41 0.22
CA ALA A 49 5.74 9.88 -0.69
C ALA A 49 4.31 10.05 -0.16
N PHE A 50 4.11 10.16 1.16
CA PHE A 50 2.79 10.33 1.76
C PHE A 50 2.77 11.57 2.67
N VAL A 51 2.29 12.69 2.12
CA VAL A 51 2.29 14.00 2.78
C VAL A 51 0.86 14.41 3.08
N SER A 52 0.58 14.74 4.35
CA SER A 52 -0.73 15.25 4.79
C SER A 52 -1.92 14.37 4.36
N GLY A 53 -1.76 13.06 4.49
CA GLY A 53 -2.81 12.10 4.15
C GLY A 53 -2.95 11.79 2.65
N ARG A 54 -1.98 12.19 1.82
CA ARG A 54 -2.05 12.06 0.35
C ARG A 54 -0.73 11.56 -0.24
N TRP A 55 -0.86 10.65 -1.19
CA TRP A 55 0.27 10.19 -2.01
C TRP A 55 0.77 11.28 -2.96
N GLN A 56 2.08 11.40 -3.07
CA GLN A 56 2.78 12.29 -3.99
C GLN A 56 3.53 11.42 -5.00
N PHE A 57 3.01 11.35 -6.24
CA PHE A 57 3.59 10.59 -7.35
C PHE A 57 3.98 11.54 -8.49
N ASP A 58 4.69 12.61 -8.12
CA ASP A 58 5.06 13.68 -9.04
C ASP A 58 6.46 13.46 -9.66
N ASP A 59 7.25 12.53 -9.13
CA ASP A 59 8.55 12.13 -9.67
C ASP A 59 8.67 10.62 -9.89
N ASP A 60 9.61 10.21 -10.75
CA ASP A 60 9.81 8.80 -11.11
C ASP A 60 10.56 8.00 -10.03
N LYS A 61 10.92 8.63 -8.91
CA LYS A 61 11.88 8.09 -7.94
C LYS A 61 11.21 7.37 -6.77
N ILE A 62 9.99 7.77 -6.40
CA ILE A 62 9.24 7.23 -5.26
C ILE A 62 7.86 6.70 -5.66
N ASN A 63 7.82 5.86 -6.70
CA ASN A 63 6.60 5.26 -7.22
C ASN A 63 6.40 3.81 -6.76
N THR A 64 5.15 3.41 -6.59
CA THR A 64 4.81 2.01 -6.37
C THR A 64 4.92 1.22 -7.66
N LEU A 65 5.25 -0.06 -7.55
CA LEU A 65 5.32 -1.00 -8.67
C LEU A 65 3.98 -1.73 -8.85
N HIS A 66 3.57 -1.89 -10.10
CA HIS A 66 2.36 -2.61 -10.49
C HIS A 66 2.75 -3.74 -11.45
N HIS A 67 2.51 -4.98 -11.05
CA HIS A 67 2.92 -6.16 -11.82
C HIS A 67 1.96 -6.40 -13.00
N LEU A 68 2.51 -6.56 -14.21
CA LEU A 68 1.77 -6.86 -15.43
C LEU A 68 1.83 -8.33 -15.84
N GLY A 69 2.69 -9.14 -15.21
CA GLY A 69 2.94 -10.53 -15.56
C GLY A 69 4.30 -10.75 -16.22
N THR A 70 4.79 -11.99 -16.14
CA THR A 70 6.04 -12.44 -16.78
C THR A 70 7.25 -11.58 -16.40
N GLY A 71 7.29 -11.08 -15.15
CA GLY A 71 8.38 -10.23 -14.67
C GLY A 71 8.35 -8.79 -15.19
N ASN A 72 7.28 -8.35 -15.86
CA ASN A 72 7.11 -6.97 -16.30
C ASN A 72 6.34 -6.16 -15.26
N PHE A 73 6.79 -4.93 -15.02
CA PHE A 73 6.20 -4.01 -14.06
C PHE A 73 6.07 -2.62 -14.68
N VAL A 74 5.09 -1.86 -14.20
CA VAL A 74 5.00 -0.42 -14.43
C VAL A 74 5.06 0.30 -13.09
N ALA A 75 5.65 1.49 -13.08
CA ALA A 75 5.57 2.38 -11.93
C ALA A 75 4.23 3.14 -11.97
N SER A 76 3.74 3.59 -10.81
CA SER A 76 2.67 4.60 -10.77
C SER A 76 2.98 5.76 -11.70
N GLY A 77 2.01 6.14 -12.51
CA GLY A 77 2.13 7.25 -13.44
C GLY A 77 1.96 8.60 -12.75
N ARG A 78 2.15 9.67 -13.53
CA ARG A 78 1.96 11.05 -13.07
C ARG A 78 0.55 11.26 -12.50
N HIS A 79 0.48 11.93 -11.36
CA HIS A 79 -0.78 12.34 -10.77
C HIS A 79 -1.58 13.27 -11.72
N VAL A 80 -2.87 12.96 -11.90
CA VAL A 80 -3.83 13.78 -12.65
C VAL A 80 -4.99 14.12 -11.73
N ARG A 81 -5.24 15.41 -11.51
CA ARG A 81 -6.37 15.89 -10.73
C ARG A 81 -7.55 16.18 -11.66
N ALA A 82 -8.69 15.57 -11.39
CA ALA A 82 -9.92 15.90 -12.10
C ALA A 82 -10.34 17.35 -11.81
N ASN A 83 -10.91 18.02 -12.81
CA ASN A 83 -11.54 19.33 -12.60
C ASN A 83 -12.74 19.15 -11.66
N THR A 84 -12.83 20.00 -10.65
CA THR A 84 -14.05 20.15 -9.87
C THR A 84 -15.02 20.98 -10.73
N PRO A 85 -16.28 20.58 -10.96
CA PRO A 85 -17.24 21.46 -11.60
C PRO A 85 -17.29 22.80 -10.86
N GLU A 86 -17.34 23.92 -11.58
CA GLU A 86 -17.62 25.24 -10.97
C GLU A 86 -18.97 25.16 -10.24
N GLU A 87 -19.02 25.64 -9.00
CA GLU A 87 -20.27 25.80 -8.23
C GLU A 87 -21.23 26.79 -8.91
#